data_AF-A0A3R7QPI8-F1
#
_entry.id   AF-A0A3R7QPI8-F1
#
_cell.length_a   1.000
_cell.length_b   1.000
_cell.length_c   1.000
_cell.angle_alpha   90.00
_cell.angle_beta   90.00
_cell.angle_gamma   90.00
#
_symmetry.space_group_name_H-M   'P 1'
#
loop_
_entity.id
_entity.type
_entity.pdbx_description
1 polymer ?
#
loop_
_entity_poly.entity_id
_entity_poly.type
_entity_poly.pdbx_seq_one_letter_code
_entity_poly.pdbx_strand_id
1 'polypeptide(L)'
;MECGQEYLQLDSWWYHKGEGGGVKNWTAIPYIIPDGIGNLYETTGWPIIAHNRYFSSDTDYARQNGGPYAFTIDNATSKALPLEEVFWDDLLDEALTWGLVTYEQDWLDRQYMYTR
;
A
#
# COMPACT_ATOMS: atom_id res chain seq x y z
N MET A 1 -35.69 0.13 -5.78
CA MET A 1 -34.58 0.56 -4.91
C MET A 1 -33.61 -0.59 -4.93
N GLU A 2 -32.62 -0.53 -5.83
CA GLU A 2 -31.54 -1.50 -5.81
C GLU A 2 -30.61 -1.11 -4.66
N CYS A 3 -30.25 -2.08 -3.82
CA CYS A 3 -29.30 -1.87 -2.73
C CYS A 3 -27.91 -1.73 -3.36
N GLY A 4 -27.56 -0.52 -3.81
CA GLY A 4 -26.36 -0.25 -4.62
C GLY A 4 -25.11 -0.13 -3.76
N GLN A 5 -24.53 -1.26 -3.38
CA GLN A 5 -23.16 -1.28 -2.86
C GLN A 5 -22.23 -1.80 -3.95
N GLU A 6 -21.46 -0.89 -4.55
CA GLU A 6 -20.63 -1.13 -5.74
C GLU A 6 -19.16 -0.78 -5.48
N TYR A 7 -18.63 -1.12 -4.31
CA TYR A 7 -17.21 -0.92 -3.99
C TYR A 7 -16.57 -2.23 -3.60
N LEU A 8 -15.31 -2.42 -4.02
CA LEU A 8 -14.51 -3.56 -3.60
C LEU A 8 -13.38 -3.07 -2.69
N GLN A 9 -13.42 -3.48 -1.42
CA GLN A 9 -12.39 -3.14 -0.44
C GLN A 9 -11.34 -4.25 -0.35
N LEU A 10 -10.09 -3.92 -0.66
CA LEU A 10 -8.92 -4.76 -0.51
C LEU A 10 -8.22 -4.41 0.81
N ASP A 11 -8.47 -5.23 1.84
CA ASP A 11 -7.89 -5.04 3.18
C ASP A 11 -6.41 -5.49 3.25
N SER A 12 -6.07 -6.39 4.16
CA SER A 12 -4.72 -6.89 4.35
C SER A 12 -4.41 -8.07 3.44
N TRP A 13 -3.11 -8.35 3.28
CA TRP A 13 -2.55 -9.57 2.68
C TRP A 13 -2.70 -9.73 1.17
N TRP A 14 -3.14 -8.71 0.41
CA TRP A 14 -3.09 -8.75 -1.05
C TRP A 14 -1.74 -8.26 -1.63
N TYR A 15 -0.90 -7.62 -0.82
CA TYR A 15 0.39 -7.02 -1.20
C TYR A 15 1.56 -7.59 -0.39
N HIS A 16 2.79 -7.34 -0.85
CA HIS A 16 4.00 -7.89 -0.23
C HIS A 16 4.30 -7.26 1.15
N LYS A 17 4.44 -8.12 2.15
CA LYS A 17 4.78 -7.73 3.53
C LYS A 17 6.29 -7.80 3.76
N GLY A 18 6.79 -6.81 4.49
CA GLY A 18 8.19 -6.74 4.91
C GLY A 18 8.38 -7.12 6.38
N GLU A 19 9.53 -6.76 6.92
CA GLU A 19 9.80 -6.81 8.35
C GLU A 19 8.70 -6.12 9.18
N GLY A 20 8.44 -6.67 10.36
CA GLY A 20 7.36 -6.20 11.23
C GLY A 20 5.95 -6.29 10.63
N GLY A 21 5.76 -6.87 9.44
CA GLY A 21 4.47 -6.93 8.75
C GLY A 21 4.02 -5.61 8.11
N GLY A 22 4.95 -4.66 7.92
CA GLY A 22 4.73 -3.43 7.16
C GLY A 22 4.68 -3.67 5.65
N VAL A 23 4.47 -2.60 4.88
CA VAL A 23 4.55 -2.64 3.42
C VAL A 23 6.00 -2.83 2.99
N LYS A 24 6.27 -3.93 2.28
CA LYS A 24 7.51 -4.07 1.51
C LYS A 24 7.34 -3.44 0.14
N ASN A 25 6.28 -3.88 -0.54
CA ASN A 25 5.88 -3.43 -1.86
C ASN A 25 4.35 -3.51 -1.94
N TRP A 26 3.70 -2.45 -2.41
CA TRP A 26 2.25 -2.30 -2.48
C TRP A 26 1.66 -2.77 -3.82
N THR A 27 2.35 -3.65 -4.54
CA THR A 27 1.84 -4.35 -5.71
C THR A 27 1.08 -5.63 -5.31
N ALA A 28 0.02 -5.95 -6.07
CA ALA A 28 -0.77 -7.16 -5.87
C ALA A 28 0.07 -8.43 -6.10
N ILE A 29 0.00 -9.36 -5.15
CA ILE A 29 0.70 -10.64 -5.24
C ILE A 29 0.02 -11.50 -6.31
N PRO A 30 0.71 -11.95 -7.38
CA PRO A 30 0.08 -12.70 -8.47
C PRO A 30 -0.55 -14.03 -8.04
N TYR A 31 -0.06 -14.66 -6.98
CA TYR A 31 -0.73 -15.88 -6.47
C TYR A 31 -2.07 -15.59 -5.78
N ILE A 32 -2.30 -14.35 -5.32
CA ILE A 32 -3.51 -13.93 -4.60
C ILE A 32 -4.50 -13.26 -5.56
N ILE A 33 -4.01 -12.37 -6.43
CA ILE A 33 -4.79 -11.69 -7.47
C ILE A 33 -4.07 -11.91 -8.81
N PRO A 34 -4.30 -13.05 -9.49
CA PRO A 34 -3.53 -13.47 -10.66
C PRO A 34 -3.54 -12.52 -11.84
N ASP A 35 -4.69 -11.90 -12.09
CA ASP A 35 -4.89 -11.00 -13.23
C ASP A 35 -4.73 -9.52 -12.82
N GLY A 36 -4.22 -9.27 -11.60
CA GLY A 36 -4.09 -7.93 -11.05
C GLY A 36 -5.41 -7.27 -10.64
N ILE A 37 -5.31 -6.14 -9.94
CA ILE A 37 -6.49 -5.41 -9.45
C ILE A 37 -7.23 -4.72 -10.58
N GLY A 38 -6.53 -4.26 -11.62
CA GLY A 38 -7.13 -3.63 -12.80
C GLY A 38 -8.17 -4.52 -13.47
N ASN A 39 -7.91 -5.83 -13.59
CA ASN A 39 -8.87 -6.78 -14.14
C ASN A 39 -10.15 -6.90 -13.27
N LEU A 40 -10.04 -6.79 -11.93
CA LEU A 40 -11.21 -6.76 -11.05
C LEU A 40 -12.06 -5.51 -11.30
N TYR A 41 -11.41 -4.35 -11.43
CA TYR A 41 -12.08 -3.09 -11.75
C TYR A 41 -12.77 -3.15 -13.12
N GLU A 42 -12.09 -3.62 -14.16
CA GLU A 42 -12.65 -3.75 -15.51
C GLU A 42 -13.82 -4.75 -15.59
N THR A 43 -13.73 -5.86 -14.85
CA THR A 43 -14.76 -6.91 -14.87
C THR A 43 -16.01 -6.51 -14.11
N THR A 44 -15.85 -5.83 -12.96
CA THR A 44 -16.97 -5.51 -12.06
C THR A 44 -17.53 -4.11 -12.27
N GLY A 45 -16.71 -3.17 -12.75
CA GLY A 45 -17.00 -1.74 -12.76
C GLY A 45 -16.99 -1.10 -11.37
N TRP A 46 -16.63 -1.84 -10.32
CA TRP A 46 -16.70 -1.37 -8.93
C TRP A 46 -15.41 -0.64 -8.54
N PRO A 47 -15.48 0.62 -8.08
CA PRO A 47 -14.30 1.32 -7.61
C PRO A 47 -13.61 0.59 -6.45
N ILE A 48 -12.29 0.69 -6.42
CA ILE A 48 -11.47 -0.02 -5.45
C ILE A 48 -11.16 0.89 -4.26
N ILE A 49 -11.33 0.34 -3.06
CA ILE A 49 -10.81 0.91 -1.81
C ILE A 49 -9.67 -0.02 -1.40
N ALA A 50 -8.48 0.51 -1.14
CA ALA A 50 -7.33 -0.32 -0.84
C ALA A 50 -6.58 0.16 0.39
N HIS A 51 -6.21 -0.81 1.21
CA HIS A 51 -5.57 -0.60 2.49
C HIS A 51 -4.09 -1.02 2.48
N ASN A 52 -3.28 -0.34 3.28
CA ASN A 52 -2.05 -0.89 3.84
C ASN A 52 -1.72 -0.41 5.26
N ARG A 53 -0.84 -1.14 5.95
CA ARG A 53 -0.22 -0.72 7.22
C ARG A 53 0.89 0.33 7.02
N TYR A 54 1.64 0.66 8.07
CA TYR A 54 2.93 1.37 7.94
C TYR A 54 3.89 0.70 6.93
N PHE A 55 4.85 1.48 6.41
CA PHE A 55 5.92 0.96 5.56
C PHE A 55 6.98 0.24 6.40
N SER A 56 7.48 -0.88 5.88
CA SER A 56 8.52 -1.67 6.52
C SER A 56 9.89 -1.00 6.44
N SER A 57 10.79 -1.29 7.39
CA SER A 57 12.21 -0.92 7.32
C SER A 57 12.88 -1.42 6.04
N ASP A 58 12.47 -2.58 5.54
CA ASP A 58 13.00 -3.21 4.33
C ASP A 58 12.14 -2.94 3.07
N THR A 59 11.36 -1.85 3.05
CA THR A 59 10.53 -1.48 1.89
C THR A 59 11.37 -1.21 0.64
N ASP A 60 10.90 -1.74 -0.50
CA ASP A 60 11.60 -1.63 -1.80
C ASP A 60 11.68 -0.18 -2.30
N TYR A 61 10.83 0.71 -1.79
CA TYR A 61 10.75 2.11 -2.20
C TYR A 61 11.89 2.98 -1.65
N ALA A 62 12.46 2.60 -0.51
CA ALA A 62 13.48 3.41 0.16
C ALA A 62 14.84 3.32 -0.54
N ARG A 63 15.54 4.45 -0.67
CA ARG A 63 16.93 4.50 -1.20
C ARG A 63 17.89 3.55 -0.50
N GLN A 64 17.75 3.40 0.80
CA GLN A 64 18.57 2.49 1.61
C GLN A 64 18.41 1.03 1.19
N ASN A 65 17.28 0.68 0.57
CA ASN A 65 16.93 -0.66 0.09
C ASN A 65 17.00 -0.77 -1.45
N GLY A 66 17.55 0.24 -2.13
CA GLY A 66 17.71 0.27 -3.58
C GLY A 66 16.59 0.97 -4.37
N GLY A 67 15.58 1.53 -3.70
CA GLY A 67 14.55 2.35 -4.32
C GLY A 67 14.99 3.79 -4.61
N PRO A 68 14.13 4.63 -5.21
CA PRO A 68 14.50 6.00 -5.59
C PRO A 68 14.20 7.06 -4.51
N TYR A 69 13.37 6.75 -3.50
CA TYR A 69 12.77 7.76 -2.62
C TYR A 69 13.48 7.89 -1.26
N ALA A 70 13.47 9.10 -0.69
CA ALA A 70 13.95 9.32 0.67
C ALA A 70 12.97 8.74 1.69
N PHE A 71 13.48 7.90 2.59
CA PHE A 71 12.75 7.39 3.74
C PHE A 71 13.56 7.61 5.02
N THR A 72 12.90 7.90 6.13
CA THR A 72 13.47 7.65 7.46
C THR A 72 13.16 6.21 7.85
N ILE A 73 14.17 5.48 8.32
CA ILE A 73 14.06 4.05 8.66
C ILE A 73 14.45 3.88 10.12
N ASP A 74 13.54 3.29 10.90
CA ASP A 74 13.78 2.81 12.24
C ASP A 74 13.87 1.26 12.22
N ASN A 75 15.10 0.77 12.14
CA ASN A 75 15.38 -0.66 12.17
C ASN A 75 15.08 -1.32 13.51
N ALA A 76 15.06 -0.56 14.62
CA ALA A 76 14.75 -1.12 15.93
C ALA A 76 13.26 -1.50 16.04
N THR A 77 12.40 -0.82 15.28
CA THR A 77 10.96 -1.07 15.27
C THR A 77 10.42 -1.63 13.96
N SER A 78 11.31 -1.87 12.99
CA SER A 78 11.04 -2.32 11.62
C SER A 78 10.06 -1.43 10.85
N LYS A 79 10.18 -0.10 11.00
CA LYS A 79 9.27 0.86 10.36
C LYS A 79 10.03 1.87 9.54
N ALA A 80 9.38 2.35 8.49
CA ALA A 80 9.89 3.42 7.65
C ALA A 80 8.79 4.45 7.37
N LEU A 81 9.19 5.68 7.07
CA LEU A 81 8.30 6.76 6.66
C LEU A 81 8.88 7.43 5.41
N PRO A 82 8.10 7.59 4.32
CA PRO A 82 8.51 8.39 3.17
C PRO A 82 8.64 9.86 3.59
N LEU A 83 9.64 10.54 3.04
CA LEU A 83 9.94 11.95 3.37
C LEU A 83 9.61 12.92 2.23
N GLU A 84 9.17 12.41 1.08
CA GLU A 84 9.00 13.18 -0.15
C GLU A 84 7.58 13.01 -0.69
N GLU A 85 6.97 14.11 -1.15
CA GLU A 85 5.62 14.13 -1.72
C GLU A 85 5.52 13.29 -3.00
N VAL A 86 6.55 13.37 -3.85
CA VAL A 86 6.62 12.63 -5.13
C VAL A 86 6.47 11.10 -4.96
N PHE A 87 6.83 10.55 -3.80
CA PHE A 87 6.57 9.14 -3.50
C PHE A 87 5.07 8.84 -3.51
N TRP A 88 4.27 9.71 -2.88
CA TRP A 88 2.82 9.55 -2.81
C TRP A 88 2.16 9.80 -4.15
N ASP A 89 2.63 10.79 -4.90
CA ASP A 89 2.17 11.06 -6.26
C ASP A 89 2.36 9.83 -7.14
N ASP A 90 3.58 9.29 -7.19
CA ASP A 90 3.90 8.11 -8.02
C ASP A 90 3.11 6.86 -7.56
N LEU A 91 3.01 6.62 -6.25
CA LEU A 91 2.28 5.47 -5.69
C LEU A 91 0.77 5.54 -6.01
N LEU A 92 0.18 6.73 -5.88
CA LEU A 92 -1.26 6.91 -6.10
C LEU A 92 -1.59 7.04 -7.59
N ASP A 93 -0.72 7.64 -8.41
CA ASP A 93 -0.89 7.68 -9.86
C ASP A 93 -0.89 6.28 -10.47
N GLU A 94 0.00 5.39 -10.01
CA GLU A 94 -0.07 3.96 -10.35
C GLU A 94 -1.41 3.38 -9.89
N ALA A 95 -1.82 3.66 -8.66
CA ALA A 95 -3.01 3.06 -8.08
C ALA A 95 -4.34 3.47 -8.74
N LEU A 96 -4.41 4.71 -9.24
CA LEU A 96 -5.53 5.20 -10.02
C LEU A 96 -5.74 4.36 -11.30
N THR A 97 -4.68 3.78 -11.87
CA THR A 97 -4.79 2.97 -13.10
C THR A 97 -5.59 1.68 -12.91
N TRP A 98 -5.67 1.16 -11.68
CA TRP A 98 -6.49 -0.01 -11.35
C TRP A 98 -7.80 0.34 -10.62
N GLY A 99 -8.21 1.61 -10.67
CA GLY A 99 -9.54 2.04 -10.20
C GLY A 99 -9.61 2.39 -8.72
N LEU A 100 -8.47 2.69 -8.06
CA LEU A 100 -8.46 3.17 -6.68
C LEU A 100 -9.26 4.47 -6.54
N VAL A 101 -10.14 4.55 -5.54
CA VAL A 101 -10.86 5.76 -5.15
C VAL A 101 -10.65 6.14 -3.68
N THR A 102 -10.10 5.24 -2.87
CA THR A 102 -9.80 5.51 -1.47
C THR A 102 -8.60 4.71 -1.01
N TYR A 103 -7.59 5.43 -0.53
CA TYR A 103 -6.42 4.89 0.14
C TYR A 103 -6.64 4.88 1.65
N GLU A 104 -6.48 3.71 2.28
CA GLU A 104 -6.57 3.54 3.72
C GLU A 104 -5.20 3.15 4.29
N GLN A 105 -4.71 3.90 5.28
CA GLN A 105 -3.47 3.58 5.97
C GLN A 105 -3.71 3.27 7.45
N ASP A 106 -3.31 2.07 7.89
CA ASP A 106 -3.54 1.54 9.23
C ASP A 106 -2.23 1.44 10.06
N TRP A 107 -2.37 1.27 11.38
CA TRP A 107 -1.28 1.12 12.37
C TRP A 107 -0.36 2.35 12.51
N LEU A 108 -0.88 3.54 12.18
CA LEU A 108 -0.14 4.80 12.33
C LEU A 108 0.17 5.11 13.80
N ASP A 109 -0.70 4.73 14.74
CA ASP A 109 -0.40 4.82 16.18
C ASP A 109 0.89 4.06 16.53
N ARG A 110 1.06 2.85 15.99
CA ARG A 110 2.28 2.05 16.21
C ARG A 110 3.49 2.62 15.49
N GLN A 111 3.28 3.31 14.36
CA GLN A 111 4.34 3.97 13.62
C GLN A 111 4.89 5.18 14.36
N TYR A 112 4.02 5.98 14.98
CA TYR A 112 4.43 7.22 15.64
C TYR A 112 4.70 7.10 17.15
N MET A 113 4.10 6.12 17.85
CA MET A 113 4.27 6.00 19.31
C MET A 113 5.50 5.17 19.74
N TYR A 114 6.08 4.38 18.84
CA TYR A 114 7.21 3.51 19.16
C TYR A 114 8.50 3.86 18.42
N THR A 115 8.44 4.78 17.45
CA THR A 115 9.64 5.32 16.81
C THR A 115 10.44 6.11 17.85
N ARG A 116 11.71 5.73 18.04
CA ARG A 116 12.61 6.35 19.01
C ARG A 116 13.59 7.29 18.34
#